data_AF-A0A0D0CP38-F1
#
_entry.id   AF-A0A0D0CP38-F1
#
_cell.length_a   1.000
_cell.length_b   1.000
_cell.length_c   1.000
_cell.angle_alpha   90.00
_cell.angle_beta   90.00
_cell.angle_gamma   90.00
#
_symmetry.space_group_name_H-M   'P 1'
#
loop_
_entity.id
_entity.type
_entity.pdbx_description
1 polymer ?
#
loop_
_entity_poly.entity_id
_entity_poly.type
_entity_poly.pdbx_seq_one_letter_code
_entity_poly.pdbx_strand_id
1 'polypeptide(L)'
;MNEHDHTPSTRLCIWQQNLNKSQVTQLSLLNSPIANNWDILAIQEPHIMTNGNTDSSSSFSVLFPTTHYDTPTPISHSILLISKSLNSNLWQ
;
A
#
# COMPACT_ATOMS: atom_id res chain seq x y z
N MET A 1 -31.63 -2.07 -9.33
CA MET A 1 -30.42 -1.57 -8.66
C MET A 1 -29.78 -2.79 -8.05
N ASN A 2 -28.85 -3.43 -8.76
CA ASN A 2 -28.29 -4.71 -8.32
C ASN A 2 -27.19 -4.40 -7.32
N GLU A 3 -27.49 -4.66 -6.05
CA GLU A 3 -26.48 -4.76 -5.01
C GLU A 3 -25.54 -5.90 -5.41
N HIS A 4 -24.29 -5.58 -5.72
CA HIS A 4 -23.27 -6.60 -5.87
C HIS A 4 -22.96 -7.13 -4.48
N ASP A 5 -23.46 -8.33 -4.20
CA ASP A 5 -23.00 -9.17 -3.10
C ASP A 5 -21.50 -9.40 -3.29
N HIS A 6 -20.69 -8.55 -2.67
CA HIS A 6 -19.27 -8.82 -2.45
C HIS A 6 -19.20 -9.93 -1.40
N THR A 7 -19.28 -11.18 -1.83
CA THR A 7 -18.82 -12.30 -1.01
C THR A 7 -17.37 -12.02 -0.64
N PRO A 8 -17.01 -11.90 0.66
CA PRO A 8 -15.64 -11.62 1.04
C PRO A 8 -14.75 -12.74 0.48
N SER A 9 -13.77 -12.38 -0.35
CA SER A 9 -12.74 -13.32 -0.79
C SER A 9 -12.03 -13.85 0.45
N THR A 10 -12.04 -15.16 0.67
CA THR A 10 -11.28 -15.81 1.76
C THR A 10 -9.78 -15.83 1.48
N ARG A 11 -9.37 -15.45 0.28
CA ARG A 11 -7.98 -15.42 -0.16
C ARG A 11 -7.41 -14.02 0.02
N LEU A 12 -6.38 -13.93 0.86
CA LEU A 12 -5.51 -12.75 0.97
C LEU A 12 -4.51 -12.72 -0.20
N CYS A 13 -4.50 -11.62 -0.94
CA CYS A 13 -3.61 -11.38 -2.07
C CYS A 13 -2.57 -10.31 -1.71
N ILE A 14 -1.28 -10.68 -1.73
CA ILE A 14 -0.16 -9.80 -1.42
C ILE A 14 0.72 -9.61 -2.66
N TRP A 15 0.83 -8.38 -3.14
CA TRP A 15 1.76 -8.01 -4.21
C TRP A 15 3.07 -7.53 -3.60
N GLN A 16 4.21 -7.97 -4.11
CA GLN A 16 5.51 -7.49 -3.65
C GLN A 16 6.32 -6.95 -4.83
N GLN A 17 6.89 -5.76 -4.66
CA GLN A 17 7.68 -5.11 -5.71
C GLN A 17 8.71 -4.12 -5.14
N ASN A 18 9.92 -4.13 -5.72
CA ASN A 18 10.90 -3.08 -5.55
C ASN A 18 10.66 -1.98 -6.61
N LEU A 19 10.54 -0.71 -6.19
CA LEU A 19 10.29 0.44 -7.07
C LEU A 19 11.56 1.23 -7.42
N ASN A 20 12.71 0.87 -6.85
CA ASN A 20 13.99 1.55 -7.05
C ASN A 20 13.89 3.08 -6.91
N LYS A 21 13.09 3.53 -5.93
CA LYS A 21 12.80 4.93 -5.61
C LYS A 21 12.16 5.75 -6.75
N SER A 22 11.64 5.07 -7.77
CA SER A 22 11.03 5.72 -8.95
C SER A 22 9.63 6.22 -8.64
N GLN A 23 9.45 7.53 -8.63
CA GLN A 23 8.14 8.17 -8.50
C GLN A 23 7.19 7.72 -9.61
N VAL A 24 7.68 7.68 -10.86
CA VAL A 24 6.85 7.33 -12.03
C VAL A 24 6.35 5.89 -11.91
N THR A 25 7.21 4.96 -11.48
CA THR A 25 6.82 3.56 -11.29
C THR A 25 5.81 3.43 -10.16
N GLN A 26 5.98 4.16 -9.06
CA GLN A 26 5.03 4.17 -7.95
C GLN A 26 3.66 4.72 -8.36
N LEU A 27 3.61 5.85 -9.06
CA LEU A 27 2.36 6.43 -9.55
C LEU A 27 1.68 5.53 -10.58
N SER A 28 2.44 4.90 -11.48
CA SER A 28 1.89 3.94 -12.44
C SER A 28 1.28 2.73 -11.74
N LEU A 29 1.91 2.24 -10.66
CA LEU A 29 1.39 1.14 -9.86
C LEU A 29 0.07 1.54 -9.18
N LEU A 30 0.06 2.69 -8.49
CA LEU A 30 -1.09 3.18 -7.72
C LEU A 30 -2.30 3.55 -8.59
N ASN A 31 -2.07 4.02 -9.81
CA ASN A 31 -3.13 4.36 -10.77
C ASN A 31 -3.60 3.15 -11.60
N SER A 32 -2.98 1.98 -11.44
CA SER A 32 -3.44 0.76 -12.09
C SER A 32 -4.64 0.15 -11.36
N PRO A 33 -5.37 -0.81 -11.96
CA PRO A 33 -6.45 -1.54 -11.29
C PRO A 33 -6.01 -2.39 -10.08
N ILE A 34 -4.75 -2.31 -9.65
CA ILE A 34 -4.18 -3.11 -8.55
C ILE A 34 -4.97 -2.93 -7.25
N ALA A 35 -5.53 -1.74 -7.01
CA ALA A 35 -6.35 -1.42 -5.84
C ALA A 35 -7.60 -2.31 -5.69
N ASN A 36 -8.10 -2.86 -6.80
CA ASN A 36 -9.30 -3.69 -6.79
C ASN A 36 -8.97 -5.19 -6.63
N ASN A 37 -7.73 -5.59 -6.87
CA ASN A 37 -7.33 -6.99 -7.01
C ASN A 37 -6.35 -7.47 -5.92
N TRP A 38 -5.79 -6.55 -5.13
CA TRP A 38 -4.77 -6.85 -4.12
C TRP A 38 -5.09 -6.21 -2.79
N ASP A 39 -4.95 -6.98 -1.73
CA ASP A 39 -5.25 -6.55 -0.37
C ASP A 39 -4.08 -5.80 0.27
N ILE A 40 -2.85 -6.24 -0.03
CA ILE A 40 -1.62 -5.66 0.51
C ILE A 40 -0.60 -5.48 -0.61
N LEU A 41 -0.01 -4.29 -0.70
CA LEU A 41 1.17 -4.04 -1.53
C LEU A 41 2.39 -3.88 -0.61
N ALA A 42 3.33 -4.82 -0.71
CA ALA A 42 4.61 -4.79 -0.03
C ALA A 42 5.68 -4.15 -0.93
N ILE A 43 5.95 -2.86 -0.70
CA ILE A 43 6.83 -2.06 -1.54
C ILE A 43 8.21 -1.95 -0.91
N GLN A 44 9.25 -2.29 -1.67
CA GLN A 44 10.64 -2.01 -1.32
C GLN A 44 11.15 -0.82 -2.14
N GLU A 45 12.03 -0.04 -1.52
CA GLU A 45 12.58 1.20 -2.07
C GLU A 45 11.51 2.11 -2.67
N PRO A 46 10.49 2.50 -1.87
CA PRO A 46 9.46 3.42 -2.34
C PRO A 46 10.07 4.79 -2.67
N HIS A 47 9.37 5.54 -3.52
CA HIS A 47 9.60 6.97 -3.65
C HIS A 47 9.11 7.66 -2.36
N ILE A 48 10.02 8.33 -1.65
CA ILE A 48 9.73 9.12 -0.45
C ILE A 48 9.91 10.60 -0.79
N MET A 49 8.88 11.39 -0.54
CA MET A 49 8.89 12.85 -0.72
C MET A 49 9.76 13.53 0.33
N THR A 50 10.11 14.80 0.08
CA THR A 50 10.94 15.61 0.99
C THR A 50 10.33 15.80 2.38
N ASN A 51 9.01 15.65 2.52
CA ASN A 51 8.31 15.70 3.80
C ASN A 51 8.25 14.34 4.54
N GLY A 52 8.96 13.32 4.04
CA GLY A 52 8.98 11.97 4.61
C GLY A 52 7.79 11.08 4.20
N ASN A 53 6.74 11.65 3.61
CA ASN A 53 5.59 10.87 3.16
C ASN A 53 5.86 10.18 1.81
N THR A 54 4.97 9.30 1.41
CA THR A 54 5.03 8.59 0.12
C THR A 54 3.74 8.81 -0.66
N ASP A 55 3.81 8.71 -1.98
CA ASP A 55 2.62 8.74 -2.82
C ASP A 55 1.72 7.55 -2.47
N SER A 56 0.43 7.80 -2.24
CA SER A 56 -0.55 6.75 -1.93
C SER A 56 -1.89 7.03 -2.59
N SER A 57 -2.62 5.97 -2.91
CA SER A 57 -4.01 6.07 -3.38
C SER A 57 -4.97 6.10 -2.19
N SER A 58 -6.09 6.80 -2.33
CA SER A 58 -7.12 6.89 -1.27
C SER A 58 -7.69 5.54 -0.86
N SER A 59 -7.58 4.52 -1.71
CA SER A 59 -7.98 3.13 -1.44
C SER A 59 -7.09 2.41 -0.44
N PHE A 60 -5.89 2.92 -0.17
CA PHE A 60 -4.91 2.28 0.71
C PHE A 60 -4.61 3.11 1.97
N SER A 61 -4.27 2.42 3.04
CA SER A 61 -3.62 2.97 4.22
C SER A 61 -2.13 2.63 4.15
N VAL A 62 -1.26 3.64 4.27
CA VAL A 62 0.20 3.45 4.28
C VAL A 62 0.66 3.09 5.68
N LEU A 63 1.42 2.01 5.80
CA LEU A 63 2.11 1.62 7.01
C LEU A 63 3.62 1.69 6.79
N PHE A 64 4.25 2.55 7.57
CA PHE A 64 5.70 2.71 7.61
C PHE A 64 6.31 1.80 8.69
N PRO A 65 7.59 1.40 8.54
CA PRO A 65 8.35 0.79 9.62
C PRO A 65 8.36 1.68 10.86
N THR A 66 8.46 1.08 12.05
CA THR A 66 8.48 1.82 13.33
C THR A 66 9.61 2.85 13.42
N THR A 67 10.74 2.57 12.76
CA THR A 67 11.92 3.45 12.71
C THR A 67 11.77 4.60 11.71
N HIS A 68 10.63 4.72 11.03
CA HIS A 68 10.44 5.75 10.00
C HIS A 68 10.56 7.16 10.55
N TYR A 69 10.24 7.42 11.81
CA TYR A 69 10.36 8.77 12.38
C TYR A 69 11.66 8.99 13.16
N ASP A 70 12.62 8.06 13.04
CA ASP A 70 13.94 8.21 13.67
C ASP A 70 14.78 9.26 12.94
N THR A 71 15.40 10.16 13.71
CA THR A 71 16.26 11.24 13.22
C THR A 71 17.70 10.74 13.02
N PRO A 72 18.52 11.31 12.12
CA PRO A 72 18.38 12.61 11.44
C PRO A 72 17.72 12.58 10.06
N THR A 73 17.50 11.42 9.44
CA THR A 73 16.71 11.31 8.21
C THR A 73 15.99 9.96 8.14
N PRO A 74 14.66 9.97 8.21
CA PRO A 74 13.80 8.86 7.80
C PRO A 74 14.15 8.36 6.40
N ILE A 75 14.79 7.20 6.29
CA ILE A 75 14.80 6.48 5.02
C ILE A 75 13.96 5.24 5.25
N SER A 76 12.72 5.27 4.77
CA SER A 76 11.94 4.04 4.66
C SER A 76 12.41 3.26 3.46
N HIS A 77 13.07 2.14 3.73
CA HIS A 77 13.47 1.16 2.71
C HIS A 77 12.29 0.30 2.24
N SER A 78 11.19 0.32 2.97
CA SER A 78 9.97 -0.40 2.62
C SER A 78 8.75 0.24 3.25
N ILE A 79 7.59 0.04 2.63
CA ILE A 79 6.27 0.38 3.16
C ILE A 79 5.29 -0.76 2.84
N LEU A 80 4.22 -0.85 3.64
CA LEU A 80 3.05 -1.62 3.27
C LEU A 80 1.91 -0.67 2.92
N LEU A 81 1.22 -0.95 1.81
CA LEU A 81 -0.05 -0.32 1.48
C LEU A 81 -1.14 -1.36 1.74
N ILE A 82 -1.99 -1.12 2.73
CA ILE A 82 -3.06 -2.04 3.12
C ILE A 82 -4.38 -1.51 2.57
N SER A 83 -5.08 -2.31 1.78
CA SER A 83 -6.37 -1.92 1.21
C SER A 83 -7.36 -1.62 2.33
N LYS A 84 -8.07 -0.50 2.22
CA LYS A 84 -9.14 -0.14 3.16
C LYS A 84 -10.38 -1.03 3.03
N SER A 85 -10.50 -1.80 1.96
CA SER A 85 -11.55 -2.82 1.82
C SER A 85 -11.27 -4.09 2.61
N LEU A 86 -10.02 -4.30 3.05
CA LEU A 86 -9.65 -5.44 3.87
C LEU A 86 -10.28 -5.27 5.26
N ASN A 87 -11.23 -6.14 5.59
CA ASN A 87 -11.91 -6.11 6.89
C ASN A 87 -10.94 -6.58 7.99
N SER A 88 -10.40 -5.64 8.75
CA SER A 88 -9.50 -5.91 9.88
C SER A 88 -10.21 -6.28 11.19
N ASN A 89 -11.55 -6.27 11.22
CA ASN A 89 -12.35 -6.44 12.44
C ASN A 89 -12.95 -7.85 12.56
N LEU A 90 -12.85 -8.66 11.51
CA LEU A 90 -13.25 -10.06 11.50
C LEU A 90 -12.06 -10.94 11.89
N TRP A 91 -11.75 -10.99 13.17
CA TRP A 91 -10.94 -12.07 13.72
C TRP A 91 -11.87 -13.28 13.94
N GLN A 92 -11.52 -14.44 13.40
CA GLN A 92 -12.22 -15.71 13.62
C GLN A 92 -11.30 -16.69 14.34
#